data_AF-A0A914USA7-F1
#
_entry.id   AF-A0A914USA7-F1
#
_cell.length_a   1.000
_cell.length_b   1.000
_cell.length_c   1.000
_cell.angle_alpha   90.00
_cell.angle_beta   90.00
_cell.angle_gamma   90.00
#
_symmetry.space_group_name_H-M   'P 1'
#
loop_
_entity.id
_entity.type
_entity.pdbx_description
1 polymer ?
#
loop_
_entity_poly.entity_id
_entity_poly.type
_entity_poly.pdbx_seq_one_letter_code
_entity_poly.pdbx_strand_id
1 'polypeptide(L)'
;MAQKNTSDILRQLRQLMVNTKHVAVKLDAYIVPGEDAHQSEYIAACDKRISFVSGFTGSRALAGISHNAAALWTDGRYFVQARNQMDENWELMKEGLKGTPTLEAWLTTVVSSGGNVGIDSRLISSGLRN
;
A
#
# COMPACT_ATOMS: atom_id res chain seq x y z
N MET A 1 -10.59 -16.01 11.71
CA MET A 1 -11.12 -14.63 11.74
C MET A 1 -11.61 -14.31 10.34
N ALA A 2 -12.73 -13.60 10.20
CA ALA A 2 -13.21 -13.20 8.88
C ALA A 2 -12.28 -12.12 8.28
N GLN A 3 -12.04 -12.18 6.98
CA GLN A 3 -11.32 -11.13 6.24
C GLN A 3 -12.08 -9.81 6.35
N LYS A 4 -11.35 -8.69 6.45
CA LYS A 4 -11.96 -7.37 6.44
C LYS A 4 -12.39 -7.05 5.00
N ASN A 5 -13.67 -6.71 4.80
CA ASN A 5 -14.09 -6.17 3.51
C ASN A 5 -13.54 -4.75 3.35
N THR A 6 -12.71 -4.53 2.32
CA THR A 6 -12.01 -3.27 2.05
C THR A 6 -12.61 -2.49 0.88
N SER A 7 -13.67 -3.00 0.24
CA SER A 7 -14.26 -2.44 -0.98
C SER A 7 -14.65 -0.96 -0.83
N ASP A 8 -15.34 -0.62 0.26
CA ASP A 8 -15.77 0.75 0.53
C ASP A 8 -14.60 1.69 0.83
N ILE A 9 -13.55 1.18 1.51
CA ILE A 9 -12.36 1.95 1.86
C ILE A 9 -11.55 2.25 0.60
N LEU A 10 -11.34 1.26 -0.26
CA LEU A 10 -10.64 1.43 -1.53
C LEU A 10 -11.41 2.36 -2.46
N ARG A 11 -12.75 2.25 -2.53
CA ARG A 11 -13.58 3.18 -3.30
C ARG A 11 -13.38 4.63 -2.82
N GLN A 12 -13.44 4.87 -1.52
CA GLN A 12 -13.26 6.21 -0.94
C GLN A 12 -11.84 6.74 -1.19
N LEU A 13 -10.80 5.92 -0.99
CA LEU A 13 -9.43 6.33 -1.26
C LEU A 13 -9.23 6.71 -2.73
N ARG A 14 -9.76 5.92 -3.67
CA ARG A 14 -9.71 6.23 -5.11
C ARG A 14 -10.45 7.52 -5.47
N GLN A 15 -11.53 7.85 -4.77
CA GLN A 15 -12.20 9.15 -4.93
C GLN A 15 -11.33 10.31 -4.41
N LEU A 16 -10.62 10.12 -3.30
CA LEU A 16 -9.69 11.12 -2.76
C LEU A 16 -8.49 11.35 -3.68
N MET A 17 -7.97 10.30 -4.33
CA MET A 17 -6.85 10.37 -5.29
C MET A 17 -7.10 11.30 -6.48
N VAL A 18 -8.36 11.57 -6.83
CA VAL A 18 -8.74 12.46 -7.95
C VAL A 18 -9.37 13.77 -7.49
N ASN A 19 -9.59 13.93 -6.18
CA ASN A 19 -10.26 15.10 -5.62
C ASN A 19 -9.25 16.24 -5.41
N THR A 20 -9.40 17.30 -6.19
CA THR A 20 -8.49 18.45 -6.20
C THR A 20 -8.47 19.26 -4.90
N LYS A 21 -9.39 19.01 -3.97
CA LYS A 21 -9.33 19.55 -2.60
C LYS A 21 -8.22 18.90 -1.76
N HIS A 22 -7.83 17.68 -2.11
CA HIS A 22 -6.84 16.89 -1.37
C HIS A 22 -5.52 16.73 -2.11
N VAL A 23 -5.54 16.78 -3.44
CA VAL A 23 -4.35 16.62 -4.28
C VAL A 23 -4.24 17.74 -5.30
N ALA A 24 -3.02 18.29 -5.50
CA ALA A 24 -2.79 19.33 -6.50
C ALA A 24 -2.89 18.79 -7.94
N VAL A 25 -2.53 17.52 -8.12
CA VAL A 25 -2.63 16.77 -9.37
C VAL A 25 -3.36 15.46 -9.12
N LYS A 26 -4.13 14.97 -10.09
CA LYS A 26 -4.78 13.66 -9.97
C LYS A 26 -3.72 12.57 -9.89
N LEU A 27 -3.90 11.64 -8.95
CA LEU A 27 -3.00 10.52 -8.74
C LEU A 27 -3.56 9.26 -9.40
N ASP A 28 -2.70 8.57 -10.16
CA ASP A 28 -3.01 7.29 -10.80
C ASP A 28 -2.75 6.11 -9.85
N ALA A 29 -1.80 6.29 -8.93
CA ALA A 29 -1.52 5.37 -7.85
C ALA A 29 -1.17 6.09 -6.54
N TYR A 30 -1.40 5.42 -5.42
CA TYR A 30 -1.04 5.87 -4.09
C TYR A 30 -0.32 4.77 -3.33
N ILE A 31 0.80 5.13 -2.70
CA ILE A 31 1.62 4.24 -1.87
C ILE A 31 1.26 4.49 -0.41
N VAL A 32 1.01 3.41 0.32
CA VAL A 32 0.81 3.44 1.78
C VAL A 32 1.96 2.70 2.44
N PRO A 33 2.92 3.42 3.06
CA PRO A 33 3.96 2.82 3.88
C PRO A 33 3.40 2.18 5.16
N GLY A 34 4.14 1.20 5.71
CA GLY A 34 3.82 0.59 7.00
C GLY A 34 4.35 1.38 8.19
N GLU A 35 5.23 2.36 7.91
CA GLU A 35 5.97 3.18 8.86
C GLU A 35 5.15 4.38 9.36
N ASP A 36 5.56 4.93 10.51
CA ASP A 36 5.11 6.23 11.01
C ASP A 36 6.12 7.33 10.69
N ALA A 37 5.82 8.56 11.13
CA ALA A 37 6.65 9.73 10.85
C ALA A 37 8.03 9.72 11.54
N HIS A 38 8.27 8.77 12.43
CA HIS A 38 9.50 8.66 13.22
C HIS A 38 10.26 7.35 12.96
N GLN A 39 9.80 6.54 12.01
CA GLN A 39 10.34 5.21 11.73
C GLN A 39 10.39 4.34 12.99
N SER A 40 9.34 4.43 13.81
CA SER A 40 9.24 3.67 15.05
C SER A 40 9.26 2.17 14.76
N GLU A 41 9.90 1.39 15.63
CA GLU A 41 9.88 -0.08 15.55
C GLU A 41 8.47 -0.64 15.76
N TYR A 42 7.70 -0.03 16.67
CA TYR A 42 6.32 -0.40 16.97
C TYR A 42 5.37 0.77 16.72
N ILE A 43 4.44 0.56 15.79
CA ILE A 43 3.54 1.62 15.32
C ILE A 43 2.34 1.77 16.24
N ALA A 44 2.05 3.01 16.64
CA ALA A 44 0.87 3.37 17.42
C ALA A 44 -0.43 3.04 16.66
N ALA A 45 -1.52 2.76 17.38
CA ALA A 45 -2.77 2.34 16.75
C ALA A 45 -3.32 3.35 15.71
N CYS A 46 -3.12 4.65 15.94
CA CYS A 46 -3.51 5.72 15.01
C CYS A 46 -2.72 5.71 13.69
N ASP A 47 -1.51 5.16 13.68
CA ASP A 47 -0.62 5.13 12.52
C ASP A 47 -0.63 3.80 11.77
N LYS A 48 -1.45 2.82 12.19
CA LYS A 48 -1.61 1.51 11.51
C LYS A 48 -2.40 1.60 10.20
N ARG A 49 -1.94 2.44 9.27
CA ARG A 49 -2.57 2.76 7.98
C ARG A 49 -2.74 1.51 7.11
N ILE A 50 -1.72 0.65 7.02
CA ILE A 50 -1.81 -0.64 6.30
C ILE A 50 -2.99 -1.48 6.79
N SER A 51 -3.09 -1.68 8.11
CA SER A 51 -4.19 -2.44 8.71
C SER A 51 -5.54 -1.80 8.45
N PHE A 52 -5.61 -0.47 8.50
CA PHE A 52 -6.82 0.25 8.15
C PHE A 52 -7.22 0.02 6.69
N VAL A 53 -6.32 0.12 5.71
CA VAL A 53 -6.70 0.01 4.29
C VAL A 53 -6.88 -1.43 3.81
N SER A 54 -6.11 -2.38 4.33
CA SER A 54 -6.03 -3.76 3.81
C SER A 54 -6.57 -4.84 4.74
N GLY A 55 -6.73 -4.55 6.03
CA GLY A 55 -7.01 -5.55 7.06
C GLY A 55 -5.79 -6.38 7.49
N PHE A 56 -4.65 -6.25 6.83
CA PHE A 56 -3.42 -6.93 7.20
C PHE A 56 -2.77 -6.31 8.44
N THR A 57 -2.46 -7.14 9.44
CA THR A 57 -1.94 -6.69 10.75
C THR A 57 -0.49 -7.08 11.02
N GLY A 58 0.25 -7.58 10.03
CA GLY A 58 1.68 -7.86 10.20
C GLY A 58 2.48 -6.57 10.34
N SER A 59 3.68 -6.67 10.94
CA SER A 59 4.49 -5.49 11.25
C SER A 59 5.38 -5.01 10.10
N ARG A 60 5.43 -5.75 8.98
CA ARG A 60 6.12 -5.33 7.75
C ARG A 60 5.19 -5.43 6.57
N ALA A 61 4.89 -4.28 5.97
CA ALA A 61 4.16 -4.23 4.72
C ALA A 61 4.35 -2.89 4.01
N LEU A 62 4.19 -2.94 2.69
CA LEU A 62 4.09 -1.78 1.81
C LEU A 62 2.92 -2.01 0.86
N ALA A 63 2.02 -1.04 0.71
CA ALA A 63 0.87 -1.18 -0.17
C ALA A 63 0.93 -0.19 -1.34
N GLY A 64 0.58 -0.68 -2.53
CA GLY A 64 0.36 0.12 -3.73
C GLY A 64 -1.10 0.01 -4.16
N ILE A 65 -1.76 1.14 -4.42
CA ILE A 65 -3.18 1.19 -4.77
C ILE A 65 -3.33 2.04 -6.03
N SER A 66 -3.86 1.47 -7.10
CA SER A 66 -4.26 2.19 -8.30
C SER A 66 -5.78 2.31 -8.39
N HIS A 67 -6.29 2.93 -9.45
CA HIS A 67 -7.73 2.98 -9.71
C HIS A 67 -8.39 1.60 -9.82
N ASN A 68 -7.65 0.59 -10.28
CA ASN A 68 -8.21 -0.71 -10.62
C ASN A 68 -7.54 -1.89 -9.90
N ALA A 69 -6.42 -1.67 -9.19
CA ALA A 69 -5.70 -2.72 -8.48
C ALA A 69 -5.28 -2.25 -7.09
N ALA A 70 -5.06 -3.21 -6.19
CA ALA A 70 -4.40 -2.99 -4.90
C ALA A 70 -3.46 -4.17 -4.64
N ALA A 71 -2.22 -3.88 -4.28
CA ALA A 71 -1.19 -4.88 -4.03
C ALA A 71 -0.50 -4.58 -2.70
N LEU A 72 -0.16 -5.63 -1.95
CA LEU A 72 0.53 -5.52 -0.66
C LEU A 72 1.76 -6.42 -0.66
N TRP A 73 2.92 -5.80 -0.46
CA TRP A 73 4.20 -6.45 -0.28
C TRP A 73 4.42 -6.75 1.19
N THR A 74 4.88 -7.95 1.49
CA THR A 74 5.34 -8.36 2.82
C THR A 74 6.36 -9.49 2.68
N ASP A 75 7.04 -9.82 3.77
CA ASP A 75 8.06 -10.87 3.79
C ASP A 75 7.49 -12.24 4.21
N GLY A 76 8.34 -13.26 4.11
CA GLY A 76 7.97 -14.67 4.31
C GLY A 76 7.33 -15.02 5.66
N ARG A 77 7.53 -14.19 6.70
CA ARG A 77 6.90 -14.40 8.01
C ARG A 77 5.39 -14.26 7.95
N TYR A 78 4.87 -13.52 6.97
CA TYR A 78 3.49 -13.10 6.94
C TYR A 78 2.66 -13.63 5.76
N PHE A 79 3.21 -14.44 4.85
CA PHE A 79 2.46 -14.90 3.67
C PHE A 79 1.14 -15.60 4.01
N VAL A 80 1.14 -16.48 5.01
CA VAL A 80 -0.08 -17.18 5.45
C VAL A 80 -1.04 -16.21 6.13
N GLN A 81 -0.52 -15.32 6.98
CA GLN A 81 -1.33 -14.32 7.66
C GLN A 81 -2.01 -13.37 6.66
N ALA A 82 -1.27 -12.86 5.67
CA ALA A 82 -1.77 -11.95 4.66
C ALA A 82 -2.90 -12.59 3.83
N ARG A 83 -2.73 -13.85 3.38
CA ARG A 83 -3.79 -14.60 2.69
C ARG A 83 -5.06 -14.76 3.53
N ASN A 84 -4.93 -14.89 4.84
CA ASN A 84 -6.07 -15.08 5.75
C ASN A 84 -6.75 -13.77 6.16
N GLN A 85 -6.08 -12.62 6.05
CA GLN A 85 -6.58 -11.33 6.55
C GLN A 85 -7.07 -10.39 5.46
N MET A 86 -6.43 -10.40 4.28
CA MET A 86 -6.82 -9.54 3.15
C MET A 86 -7.97 -10.17 2.38
N ASP A 87 -8.91 -9.36 1.93
CA ASP A 87 -9.99 -9.79 1.04
C ASP A 87 -9.51 -9.88 -0.43
N GLU A 88 -10.42 -10.27 -1.33
CA GLU A 88 -10.13 -10.48 -2.76
C GLU A 88 -9.72 -9.23 -3.54
N ASN A 89 -9.88 -8.04 -2.93
CA ASN A 89 -9.46 -6.78 -3.54
C ASN A 89 -7.93 -6.63 -3.63
N TRP A 90 -7.17 -7.44 -2.88
CA TRP A 90 -5.73 -7.31 -2.71
C TRP A 90 -4.96 -8.46 -3.35
N GLU A 91 -3.92 -8.10 -4.10
CA GLU A 91 -2.90 -9.03 -4.55
C GLU A 91 -1.75 -9.10 -3.52
N LEU A 92 -1.43 -10.30 -3.05
CA LEU A 92 -0.29 -10.52 -2.16
C LEU A 92 1.01 -10.63 -2.95
N MET A 93 1.90 -9.65 -2.76
CA MET A 93 3.24 -9.62 -3.32
C MET A 93 4.23 -10.21 -2.32
N LYS A 94 4.76 -11.39 -2.63
CA LYS A 94 5.64 -12.16 -1.73
C LYS A 94 7.09 -11.72 -1.88
N GLU A 95 7.55 -10.78 -1.07
CA GLU A 95 8.93 -10.26 -1.14
C GLU A 95 9.96 -11.38 -0.98
N GLY A 96 11.08 -11.25 -1.71
CA GLY A 96 12.17 -12.22 -1.69
C GLY A 96 11.96 -13.49 -2.54
N LEU A 97 10.77 -13.70 -3.11
CA LEU A 97 10.55 -14.79 -4.06
C LEU A 97 10.90 -14.36 -5.50
N LYS A 98 11.51 -15.28 -6.25
CA LYS A 98 11.79 -15.08 -7.67
C LYS A 98 10.48 -14.86 -8.43
N GLY A 99 10.42 -13.79 -9.21
CA GLY A 99 9.26 -13.44 -10.03
C GLY A 99 8.27 -12.50 -9.36
N THR A 100 8.39 -12.20 -8.06
CA THR A 100 7.61 -11.12 -7.44
C THR A 100 8.16 -9.77 -7.94
N PRO A 101 7.34 -8.91 -8.56
CA PRO A 101 7.78 -7.59 -8.97
C PRO A 101 8.09 -6.72 -7.75
N THR A 102 9.03 -5.78 -7.89
CA THR A 102 9.17 -4.70 -6.90
C THR A 102 7.98 -3.75 -7.01
N LEU A 103 7.79 -2.87 -6.02
CA LEU A 103 6.75 -1.84 -6.09
C LEU A 103 6.91 -0.98 -7.34
N GLU A 104 8.14 -0.57 -7.66
CA GLU A 104 8.46 0.26 -8.83
C GLU A 104 8.11 -0.47 -10.13
N ALA A 105 8.47 -1.76 -10.23
CA ALA A 105 8.13 -2.58 -11.39
C ALA A 105 6.62 -2.85 -11.52
N TRP A 106 5.88 -2.90 -10.41
CA TRP A 106 4.42 -3.00 -10.44
C TRP A 106 3.78 -1.66 -10.84
N LEU A 107 4.32 -0.54 -10.35
CA LEU A 107 3.81 0.79 -10.72
C LEU A 107 3.89 1.03 -12.23
N THR A 108 4.93 0.55 -12.92
CA THR A 108 5.03 0.68 -14.38
C THR A 108 3.99 -0.14 -15.16
N THR A 109 3.32 -1.12 -14.52
CA THR A 109 2.24 -1.88 -15.18
C THR A 109 0.87 -1.27 -14.96
N VAL A 110 0.68 -0.50 -13.88
CA VAL A 110 -0.62 0.09 -13.52
C VAL A 110 -0.70 1.60 -13.74
N VAL A 111 0.44 2.27 -13.93
CA VAL A 111 0.53 3.72 -14.19
C VAL A 111 1.05 3.94 -15.62
N SER A 112 0.32 4.73 -16.40
CA SER A 112 0.73 5.10 -17.76
C SER A 112 1.90 6.08 -17.75
N SER A 113 2.63 6.17 -18.86
CA SER A 113 3.71 7.15 -19.00
C SER A 113 3.22 8.57 -18.70
N GLY A 114 3.92 9.28 -17.82
CA GLY A 114 3.53 10.62 -17.34
C GLY A 114 2.48 10.64 -16.24
N GLY A 115 2.06 9.48 -15.72
CA GLY A 115 1.14 9.39 -14.59
C GLY A 115 1.77 9.78 -13.25
N ASN A 116 0.92 10.12 -12.28
CA ASN A 116 1.31 10.62 -10.97
C ASN A 116 1.15 9.55 -9.89
N VAL A 117 2.19 9.35 -9.08
CA VAL A 117 2.16 8.46 -7.91
C VAL A 117 2.29 9.29 -6.65
N GLY A 118 1.34 9.17 -5.73
CA GLY A 118 1.36 9.87 -4.44
C GLY A 118 1.86 9.00 -3.30
N ILE A 119 2.45 9.65 -2.29
CA ILE A 119 2.90 9.05 -1.03
C ILE A 119 2.90 10.13 0.05
N ASP A 120 2.63 9.76 1.31
CA ASP A 120 2.82 10.69 2.44
C ASP A 120 4.31 10.87 2.72
N SER A 121 4.83 12.07 2.45
CA SER A 121 6.26 12.39 2.56
C SER A 121 6.81 12.28 3.98
N ARG A 122 5.95 12.29 5.00
CA ARG A 122 6.39 12.14 6.40
C ARG A 122 6.76 10.70 6.74
N LEU A 123 6.28 9.73 5.97
CA LEU A 123 6.41 8.30 6.28
C LEU A 123 7.58 7.64 5.56
N ILE A 124 8.38 8.42 4.82
CA ILE A 124 9.52 7.93 4.06
C ILE A 124 10.78 8.67 4.48
N SER A 125 11.90 7.95 4.45
CA SER A 125 13.22 8.57 4.57
C SER A 125 13.67 9.10 3.20
N SER A 126 14.47 10.15 3.21
CA SER A 126 15.22 10.60 2.02
C SER A 126 16.37 9.66 1.63
N GLY A 127 16.50 8.52 2.32
CA GLY A 127 17.60 7.59 2.16
C GLY A 127 17.63 7.00 0.75
N LEU A 128 18.65 7.44 -0.01
CA LEU A 128 19.07 6.87 -1.29
C LEU A 128 19.10 5.35 -1.20
N ARG A 129 18.19 4.69 -1.93
CA ARG A 129 18.38 3.29 -2.31
C ARG A 129 19.55 3.27 -3.31
N ASN A 130 20.76 3.00 -2.81
CA ASN A 130 21.91 2.64 -3.63
C ASN A 130 21.71 1.26 -4.25
#